data_AF-K6U4T3-F1
#
_entry.id   AF-K6U4T3-F1
#
_cell.length_a   1.000
_cell.length_b   1.000
_cell.length_c   1.000
_cell.angle_alpha   90.00
_cell.angle_beta   90.00
_cell.angle_gamma   90.00
#
_symmetry.space_group_name_H-M   'P 1'
#
loop_
_entity.id
_entity.type
_entity.pdbx_description
1 polymer ?
#
loop_
_entity_poly.entity_id
_entity_poly.type
_entity_poly.pdbx_seq_one_letter_code
_entity_poly.pdbx_strand_id
1 'polypeptide(L)'
;MKFIICDECGGFYELEKGESLEDFESCLCGGSLSYAEQTPRGMKKTTKKVQNTYQTSSYQTSTHQTSSHYSENICPLCGQINKVKTRFCSKCGKILKQEGPTNRYDYGYVLKEREKRKKSLRGLYEHIDLWGVGCGIIFLIVMTVISNIIVFFGLIRLTVQNASEPTLFSFLGGVSLISLTLFLLSGFISAAAMGTRSYTEGTVNGALVGICIAVVISIIPGGFILAYVGILPWLAILIGGSIMYGILTGAGGLIAVAVRKHTGII
;
A
#
# COMPACT_ATOMS: atom_id res chain seq x y z
N MET A 1 -3.87 -27.67 -28.95
CA MET A 1 -2.86 -26.60 -28.86
C MET A 1 -2.25 -26.72 -27.46
N LYS A 2 -0.92 -26.68 -27.34
CA LYS A 2 -0.25 -26.85 -26.04
C LYS A 2 0.27 -25.48 -25.59
N PHE A 3 0.06 -25.17 -24.32
CA PHE A 3 0.49 -23.92 -23.71
C PHE A 3 1.42 -24.19 -22.54
N ILE A 4 2.33 -23.26 -22.28
CA ILE A 4 3.11 -23.19 -21.06
C ILE A 4 2.69 -21.91 -20.32
N ILE A 5 2.49 -22.01 -19.01
CA ILE A 5 2.02 -20.92 -18.15
C ILE A 5 2.98 -20.78 -16.98
N CYS A 6 3.39 -19.55 -16.67
CA CYS A 6 4.19 -19.27 -15.49
C CYS A 6 3.31 -19.20 -14.24
N ASP A 7 3.67 -19.97 -13.21
CA ASP A 7 2.89 -20.06 -11.97
C ASP A 7 2.96 -18.78 -11.13
N GLU A 8 4.02 -17.98 -11.30
CA GLU A 8 4.21 -16.73 -10.55
C GLU A 8 3.53 -15.54 -11.22
N CYS A 9 3.86 -15.27 -12.50
CA CYS A 9 3.36 -14.09 -13.20
C CYS A 9 2.07 -14.33 -14.00
N GLY A 10 1.68 -15.58 -14.21
CA GLY A 10 0.52 -15.95 -15.03
C GLY A 10 0.72 -15.71 -16.53
N GLY A 11 1.95 -15.40 -16.97
CA GLY A 11 2.28 -15.29 -18.38
C GLY A 11 2.11 -16.63 -19.08
N PHE A 12 1.65 -16.64 -20.32
CA PHE A 12 1.47 -17.87 -21.09
C PHE A 12 2.10 -17.74 -22.47
N TYR A 13 2.61 -18.87 -22.98
CA TYR A 13 3.16 -19.01 -24.32
C TYR A 13 2.55 -20.23 -25.00
N GLU A 14 2.19 -20.10 -26.28
CA GLU A 14 1.66 -21.20 -27.09
C GLU A 14 2.84 -21.87 -27.80
N LEU A 15 3.03 -23.16 -27.56
CA LEU A 15 4.13 -23.91 -28.17
C LEU A 15 3.85 -24.13 -29.66
N GLU A 16 4.86 -23.87 -30.49
CA GLU A 16 4.81 -24.16 -31.90
C GLU A 16 4.94 -25.69 -32.16
N LYS A 17 4.66 -26.11 -33.39
CA LYS A 17 4.75 -27.53 -33.76
C LYS A 17 6.21 -28.00 -33.71
N GLY A 18 6.54 -28.78 -32.68
CA GLY A 18 7.86 -29.38 -32.50
C GLY A 18 8.62 -28.83 -31.28
N GLU A 19 8.13 -27.75 -30.65
CA GLU A 19 8.68 -27.23 -29.41
C GLU A 19 8.16 -28.04 -28.20
N SER A 20 9.02 -28.30 -27.23
CA SER A 20 8.66 -28.96 -25.97
C SER A 20 8.98 -28.07 -24.76
N LEU A 21 8.42 -28.40 -23.58
CA LEU A 21 8.63 -27.58 -22.37
C LEU A 21 10.08 -27.58 -21.94
N GLU A 22 10.80 -28.65 -22.23
CA GLU A 22 12.21 -28.80 -21.93
C GLU A 22 13.09 -27.77 -22.67
N ASP A 23 12.59 -27.18 -23.76
CA ASP A 23 13.27 -26.08 -24.47
C ASP A 23 13.23 -24.74 -23.69
N PHE A 24 12.47 -24.67 -22.59
CA PHE A 24 12.26 -23.45 -21.80
C PHE A 24 12.70 -23.66 -20.34
N GLU A 25 13.86 -23.10 -19.97
CA GLU A 25 14.40 -23.25 -18.60
C GLU A 25 13.56 -22.57 -17.51
N SER A 26 13.12 -21.32 -17.73
CA SER A 26 12.33 -20.56 -16.76
C SER A 26 11.64 -19.35 -17.39
N CYS A 27 10.65 -18.79 -16.70
CA CYS A 27 10.06 -17.53 -17.11
C CYS A 27 11.05 -16.38 -16.93
N LEU A 28 10.93 -15.31 -17.74
CA LEU A 28 11.71 -14.07 -17.56
C LEU A 28 11.56 -13.43 -16.17
N CYS A 29 10.50 -13.77 -15.42
CA CYS A 29 10.34 -13.32 -14.03
C CYS A 29 11.07 -14.18 -13.00
N GLY A 30 11.68 -15.30 -13.40
CA GLY A 30 12.31 -16.30 -12.52
C GLY A 30 11.39 -17.44 -12.07
N GLY A 31 10.10 -17.41 -12.44
CA GLY A 31 9.11 -18.40 -12.01
C GLY A 31 9.08 -19.67 -12.87
N SER A 32 8.64 -20.77 -12.27
CA SER A 32 8.47 -22.08 -12.92
C SER A 32 7.35 -22.08 -13.96
N LEU A 33 7.50 -22.92 -14.99
CA LEU A 33 6.57 -23.06 -16.12
C LEU A 33 5.80 -24.38 -16.03
N SER A 34 4.49 -24.32 -16.22
CA SER A 34 3.55 -25.44 -16.13
C SER A 34 2.77 -25.62 -17.44
N TYR A 35 2.53 -26.87 -17.85
CA TYR A 35 1.78 -27.20 -19.07
C TYR A 35 0.27 -27.00 -18.92
N ALA A 36 -0.39 -26.48 -19.96
CA ALA A 36 -1.84 -26.42 -20.07
C ALA A 36 -2.32 -26.79 -21.49
N GLU A 37 -3.39 -27.59 -21.59
CA GLU A 37 -3.97 -28.03 -22.87
C GLU A 37 -5.06 -27.09 -23.41
N GLN A 38 -5.49 -26.11 -22.61
CA GLN A 38 -6.56 -25.17 -22.97
C GLN A 38 -6.11 -23.72 -22.76
N THR A 39 -6.54 -22.82 -23.65
CA THR A 39 -6.25 -21.38 -23.52
C THR A 39 -6.80 -20.84 -22.18
N PRO A 40 -6.07 -19.98 -21.44
CA PRO A 40 -6.53 -19.41 -20.17
C PRO A 40 -7.66 -18.36 -20.33
N ARG A 41 -8.40 -18.37 -21.46
CA ARG A 41 -9.62 -17.58 -21.62
C ARG A 41 -10.74 -18.25 -20.84
N GLY A 42 -10.81 -17.93 -19.54
CA GLY A 42 -11.95 -18.26 -18.69
C GLY A 42 -11.63 -18.93 -17.36
N MET A 43 -10.35 -19.18 -17.02
CA MET A 43 -10.01 -19.69 -15.68
C MET A 43 -10.14 -18.60 -14.62
N LYS A 44 -11.37 -18.42 -14.10
CA LYS A 44 -11.52 -18.03 -12.69
C LYS A 44 -10.86 -19.13 -11.87
N LYS A 45 -9.85 -18.79 -11.06
CA LYS A 45 -9.26 -19.70 -10.07
C LYS A 45 -10.41 -20.24 -9.20
N THR A 46 -10.86 -21.44 -9.51
CA THR A 46 -11.74 -22.20 -8.65
C THR A 46 -10.93 -23.38 -8.21
N THR A 47 -10.31 -23.24 -7.05
CA THR A 47 -9.78 -24.38 -6.31
C THR A 47 -10.96 -25.26 -5.95
N LYS A 48 -11.16 -26.39 -6.63
CA LYS A 48 -11.91 -27.52 -6.05
C LYS A 48 -11.63 -28.83 -6.80
N LYS A 49 -11.43 -29.85 -5.97
CA LYS A 49 -11.19 -31.25 -6.27
C LYS A 49 -12.25 -31.84 -7.21
N VAL A 50 -11.76 -32.67 -8.13
CA VAL A 50 -12.30 -33.96 -8.61
C VAL A 50 -13.76 -34.24 -8.24
N GLN A 51 -14.64 -34.37 -9.24
CA GLN A 51 -15.31 -35.63 -9.59
C GLN A 51 -16.19 -35.49 -10.83
N ASN A 52 -16.19 -36.56 -11.62
CA ASN A 52 -16.95 -36.84 -12.83
C ASN A 52 -18.48 -36.64 -12.66
N THR A 53 -19.21 -36.43 -13.77
CA THR A 53 -20.32 -37.28 -14.25
C THR A 53 -20.98 -36.68 -15.50
N TYR A 54 -21.51 -37.59 -16.32
CA TYR A 54 -22.00 -37.54 -17.69
C TYR A 54 -23.33 -36.77 -17.95
N GLN A 55 -23.60 -36.62 -19.26
CA GLN A 55 -24.91 -36.55 -19.94
C GLN A 55 -25.68 -35.21 -19.88
N THR A 56 -26.44 -34.74 -20.87
CA THR A 56 -26.59 -34.90 -22.35
C THR A 56 -27.66 -33.87 -22.75
N SER A 57 -27.73 -33.52 -24.05
CA SER A 57 -28.93 -33.02 -24.78
C SER A 57 -29.51 -31.65 -24.35
N SER A 58 -30.11 -30.80 -25.19
CA SER A 58 -30.47 -30.78 -26.60
C SER A 58 -31.04 -29.38 -26.91
N TYR A 59 -31.37 -29.14 -28.18
CA TYR A 59 -32.21 -28.06 -28.72
C TYR A 59 -31.53 -26.82 -29.33
N GLN A 60 -31.26 -26.99 -30.62
CA GLN A 60 -31.79 -26.19 -31.75
C GLN A 60 -31.70 -24.66 -31.65
N THR A 61 -30.89 -24.07 -32.54
CA THR A 61 -31.33 -22.84 -33.22
C THR A 61 -30.73 -22.74 -34.63
N SER A 62 -31.62 -22.97 -35.59
CA SER A 62 -31.74 -22.39 -36.94
C SER A 62 -30.49 -21.93 -37.71
N THR A 63 -30.33 -22.60 -38.85
CA THR A 63 -29.74 -22.15 -40.11
C THR A 63 -30.05 -20.70 -40.49
N HIS A 64 -29.02 -19.87 -40.59
CA HIS A 64 -29.00 -18.70 -41.46
C HIS A 64 -27.70 -18.72 -42.28
N GLN A 65 -27.87 -18.98 -43.58
CA GLN A 65 -26.87 -18.69 -44.60
C GLN A 65 -26.69 -17.18 -44.66
N THR A 66 -25.46 -16.69 -44.43
CA THR A 66 -25.04 -15.36 -44.85
C THR A 66 -23.58 -15.41 -45.31
N SER A 67 -23.43 -15.33 -46.63
CA SER A 67 -22.33 -14.71 -47.39
C SER A 67 -21.09 -14.29 -46.60
N SER A 68 -20.02 -15.06 -46.80
CA SER A 68 -18.64 -14.72 -46.45
C SER A 68 -18.19 -13.43 -47.15
N HIS A 69 -18.21 -12.31 -46.42
CA HIS A 69 -17.58 -11.07 -46.86
C HIS A 69 -16.06 -11.19 -46.66
N TYR A 70 -15.39 -11.86 -47.60
CA TYR A 70 -13.93 -12.03 -47.60
C TYR A 70 -13.30 -10.70 -48.05
N SER A 71 -12.81 -9.89 -47.11
CA SER A 71 -12.13 -8.63 -47.41
C SER A 71 -10.73 -8.91 -47.97
N GLU A 72 -10.54 -8.78 -49.27
CA GLU A 72 -9.27 -9.05 -49.90
C GLU A 72 -8.28 -7.87 -49.75
N ASN A 73 -7.00 -8.14 -49.49
CA ASN A 73 -5.96 -7.11 -49.36
C ASN A 73 -5.15 -6.98 -50.65
N ILE A 74 -5.26 -5.83 -51.31
CA ILE A 74 -4.56 -5.53 -52.58
C ILE A 74 -3.15 -5.02 -52.29
N CYS A 75 -2.14 -5.62 -52.94
CA CYS A 75 -0.76 -5.20 -52.80
C CYS A 75 -0.53 -3.82 -53.46
N PRO A 76 0.00 -2.83 -52.73
CA PRO A 76 0.19 -1.48 -53.25
C PRO A 76 1.38 -1.33 -54.21
N LEU A 77 2.23 -2.35 -54.39
CA LEU A 77 3.29 -2.30 -55.41
C LEU A 77 2.90 -2.93 -56.74
N CYS A 78 2.22 -4.08 -56.70
CA CYS A 78 1.97 -4.87 -57.91
C CYS A 78 0.49 -5.13 -58.21
N GLY A 79 -0.42 -4.62 -57.38
CA GLY A 79 -1.86 -4.79 -57.54
C GLY A 79 -2.39 -6.19 -57.24
N GLN A 80 -1.54 -7.13 -56.82
CA GLN A 80 -1.97 -8.50 -56.54
C GLN A 80 -2.93 -8.54 -55.34
N ILE A 81 -4.05 -9.24 -55.50
CA ILE A 81 -5.01 -9.52 -54.44
C ILE A 81 -4.48 -10.68 -53.58
N ASN A 82 -4.40 -10.48 -52.26
CA ASN A 82 -3.91 -11.48 -51.29
C ASN A 82 -4.94 -11.73 -50.18
N LYS A 83 -4.90 -12.93 -49.58
CA LYS A 83 -5.78 -13.28 -48.45
C LYS A 83 -5.49 -12.41 -47.23
N VAL A 84 -6.54 -11.91 -46.56
CA VAL A 84 -6.47 -11.26 -45.24
C VAL A 84 -5.71 -12.19 -44.29
N LYS A 85 -4.60 -11.70 -43.71
CA LYS A 85 -3.58 -12.39 -42.88
C LYS A 85 -2.28 -12.81 -43.57
N THR A 86 -2.14 -12.70 -44.88
CA THR A 86 -0.82 -12.86 -45.50
C THR A 86 0.08 -11.68 -45.15
N ARG A 87 1.28 -11.94 -44.60
CA ARG A 87 2.25 -10.88 -44.26
C ARG A 87 2.94 -10.31 -45.50
N PHE A 88 2.97 -11.07 -46.59
CA PHE A 88 3.69 -10.75 -47.81
C PHE A 88 2.78 -10.94 -49.01
N CYS A 89 2.96 -10.10 -50.02
CA CYS A 89 2.34 -10.29 -51.31
C CYS A 89 2.89 -11.56 -51.98
N SER A 90 2.00 -12.47 -52.38
CA SER A 90 2.37 -13.73 -53.03
C SER A 90 3.11 -13.54 -54.36
N LYS A 91 2.95 -12.39 -55.01
CA LYS A 91 3.54 -12.11 -56.33
C LYS A 91 4.87 -11.37 -56.25
N CYS A 92 4.99 -10.34 -55.41
CA CYS A 92 6.17 -9.47 -55.38
C CYS A 92 6.93 -9.49 -54.05
N GLY A 93 6.47 -10.25 -53.06
CA GLY A 93 7.11 -10.35 -51.74
C GLY A 93 6.93 -9.12 -50.83
N LYS A 94 6.27 -8.03 -51.29
CA LYS A 94 6.08 -6.84 -50.45
C LYS A 94 5.31 -7.16 -49.17
N ILE A 95 5.80 -6.67 -48.04
CA ILE A 95 5.09 -6.76 -46.76
C ILE A 95 3.77 -5.96 -46.82
N LEU A 96 2.65 -6.61 -46.49
CA LEU A 96 1.33 -5.99 -46.41
C LEU A 96 1.04 -5.58 -44.95
N LYS A 97 0.53 -4.37 -44.71
CA LYS A 97 0.15 -3.93 -43.36
C LYS A 97 -1.04 -4.77 -42.89
N GLN A 98 -0.88 -5.50 -41.78
CA GLN A 98 -1.97 -6.20 -41.14
C GLN A 98 -2.77 -5.22 -40.26
N GLU A 99 -4.02 -4.95 -40.62
CA GLU A 99 -4.99 -4.27 -39.76
C GLU A 99 -5.68 -5.29 -38.83
N GLY A 100 -4.88 -6.09 -38.13
CA GLY A 100 -5.38 -6.93 -37.05
C GLY A 100 -5.41 -6.16 -35.73
N PRO A 101 -6.38 -6.41 -34.82
CA PRO A 101 -6.39 -5.79 -33.51
C PRO A 101 -5.13 -6.23 -32.76
N THR A 102 -4.16 -5.32 -32.66
CA THR A 102 -3.01 -5.51 -31.80
C THR A 102 -3.53 -5.55 -30.36
N ASN A 103 -3.65 -6.73 -29.77
CA ASN A 103 -3.68 -6.89 -28.32
C ASN A 103 -2.29 -6.53 -27.77
N ARG A 104 -1.95 -5.25 -27.88
CA ARG A 104 -0.91 -4.61 -27.10
C ARG A 104 -1.55 -4.42 -25.73
N TYR A 105 -1.32 -5.35 -24.81
CA TYR A 105 -1.52 -5.05 -23.40
C TYR A 105 -0.77 -3.73 -23.14
N ASP A 106 -1.53 -2.68 -22.84
CA ASP A 106 -1.03 -1.33 -22.66
C ASP A 106 -0.20 -1.27 -21.38
N TYR A 107 1.07 -1.66 -21.49
CA TYR A 107 2.07 -1.51 -20.44
C TYR A 107 2.18 -0.04 -19.99
N GLY A 108 1.77 0.92 -20.83
CA GLY A 108 1.70 2.34 -20.50
C GLY A 108 0.65 2.65 -19.43
N TYR A 109 -0.47 1.93 -19.39
CA TYR A 109 -1.47 2.07 -18.33
C TYR A 109 -0.90 1.64 -16.96
N VAL A 110 -0.22 0.49 -16.90
CA VAL A 110 0.38 -0.03 -15.67
C VAL A 110 1.53 0.85 -15.17
N LEU A 111 2.35 1.39 -16.08
CA LEU A 111 3.42 2.33 -15.74
C LEU A 111 2.87 3.67 -15.23
N LYS A 112 1.82 4.22 -15.85
CA LYS A 112 1.14 5.44 -15.37
C LYS A 112 0.57 5.26 -13.97
N GLU A 113 0.01 4.09 -13.67
CA GLU A 113 -0.53 3.81 -12.34
C GLU A 113 0.57 3.65 -11.26
N ARG A 114 1.74 3.13 -11.64
CA ARG A 114 2.93 3.11 -10.77
C ARG A 114 3.52 4.51 -10.57
N GLU A 115 3.57 5.34 -11.61
CA GLU A 115 4.02 6.73 -11.48
C GLU A 115 3.06 7.57 -10.63
N LYS A 116 1.74 7.38 -10.76
CA LYS A 116 0.74 8.05 -9.94
C LYS A 116 0.89 7.69 -8.45
N ARG A 117 1.17 6.42 -8.13
CA ARG A 117 1.52 5.98 -6.76
C ARG A 117 2.84 6.58 -6.26
N LYS A 118 3.88 6.64 -7.10
CA LYS A 118 5.15 7.30 -6.74
C LYS A 118 5.01 8.81 -6.51
N LYS A 119 4.16 9.49 -7.29
CA LYS A 119 3.84 10.92 -7.09
C LYS A 119 3.07 11.15 -5.78
N SER A 120 2.12 10.27 -5.46
CA SER A 120 1.37 10.34 -4.19
C SER A 120 2.29 10.21 -2.97
N LEU A 121 3.25 9.26 -3.00
CA LEU A 121 4.17 9.07 -1.88
C LEU A 121 5.20 10.20 -1.72
N ARG A 122 5.68 10.79 -2.83
CA ARG A 122 6.55 11.98 -2.78
C ARG A 122 5.83 13.17 -2.16
N GLY A 123 4.53 13.32 -2.46
CA GLY A 123 3.70 14.35 -1.85
C GLY A 123 3.77 14.32 -0.33
N LEU A 124 3.59 13.16 0.31
CA LEU A 124 3.62 13.07 1.78
C LEU A 124 4.95 13.50 2.40
N TYR A 125 6.09 13.14 1.78
CA TYR A 125 7.41 13.49 2.32
C TYR A 125 7.73 14.98 2.17
N GLU A 126 7.25 15.63 1.11
CA GLU A 126 7.39 17.08 0.92
C GLU A 126 6.64 17.89 1.99
N HIS A 127 5.68 17.29 2.69
CA HIS A 127 4.90 17.94 3.75
C HIS A 127 5.51 17.73 5.15
N ILE A 128 6.60 16.96 5.26
CA ILE A 128 7.25 16.68 6.55
C ILE A 128 8.33 17.73 6.78
N ASP A 129 8.14 18.55 7.82
CA ASP A 129 9.16 19.46 8.31
C ASP A 129 9.83 18.83 9.53
N LEU A 130 11.03 18.29 9.31
CA LEU A 130 11.82 17.66 10.36
C LEU A 130 12.16 18.63 11.51
N TRP A 131 12.28 19.94 11.23
CA TRP A 131 12.61 20.91 12.26
C TRP A 131 11.47 21.06 13.25
N GLY A 132 10.24 21.25 12.75
CA GLY A 132 9.04 21.31 13.57
C GLY A 132 8.81 20.03 14.39
N VAL A 133 9.00 18.86 13.78
CA VAL A 133 8.90 17.57 14.47
C VAL A 133 9.97 17.46 15.57
N GLY A 134 11.20 17.88 15.29
CA GLY A 134 12.29 17.92 16.26
C GLY A 134 11.97 18.80 17.47
N CYS A 135 11.42 20.00 17.27
CA CYS A 135 10.98 20.88 18.36
C CYS A 135 9.91 20.22 19.24
N GLY A 136 8.91 19.55 18.63
CA GLY A 136 7.88 18.82 19.37
C GLY A 136 8.43 17.68 20.22
N ILE A 137 9.36 16.89 19.67
CA ILE A 137 10.02 15.78 20.39
C ILE A 137 10.85 16.30 21.57
N ILE A 138 11.67 17.32 21.37
CA ILE A 138 12.51 17.91 22.43
C ILE A 138 11.62 18.45 23.56
N PHE A 139 10.56 19.18 23.22
CA PHE A 139 9.60 19.68 24.20
C PHE A 139 8.99 18.55 25.03
N LEU A 140 8.52 17.48 24.37
CA LEU A 140 7.89 16.36 25.06
C LEU A 140 8.88 15.68 26.01
N ILE A 141 10.12 15.41 25.57
CA ILE A 141 11.15 14.80 26.42
C ILE A 141 11.40 15.66 27.67
N VAL A 142 11.63 16.96 27.50
CA VAL A 142 11.90 17.88 28.62
C VAL A 142 10.73 17.91 29.59
N MET A 143 9.51 18.07 29.10
CA MET A 143 8.32 18.14 29.95
C MET A 143 7.99 16.82 30.62
N THR A 144 8.23 15.68 29.96
CA THR A 144 8.08 14.36 30.57
C THR A 144 9.07 14.15 31.71
N VAL A 145 10.33 14.58 31.57
CA VAL A 145 11.32 14.53 32.65
C VAL A 145 10.87 15.39 33.83
N ILE A 146 10.46 16.63 33.59
CA ILE A 146 9.95 17.53 34.64
C ILE A 146 8.73 16.92 35.33
N SER A 147 7.76 16.42 34.56
CA SER A 147 6.56 15.76 35.08
C SER A 147 6.92 14.57 35.96
N ASN A 148 7.85 13.71 35.53
CA ASN A 148 8.29 12.56 36.33
C ASN A 148 8.95 12.97 37.66
N ILE A 149 9.72 14.07 37.68
CA ILE A 149 10.29 14.61 38.93
C ILE A 149 9.16 15.05 39.88
N ILE A 150 8.15 15.76 39.38
CA ILE A 150 6.99 16.21 40.16
C ILE A 150 6.21 15.00 40.71
N VAL A 151 5.96 14.00 39.85
CA VAL A 151 5.27 12.76 40.24
C VAL A 151 6.04 12.04 41.35
N PHE A 152 7.36 11.92 41.22
CA PHE A 152 8.20 11.27 42.21
C PHE A 152 8.12 11.93 43.58
N PHE A 153 8.26 13.26 43.66
CA PHE A 153 8.12 13.99 44.92
C PHE A 153 6.69 13.93 45.48
N GLY A 154 5.67 13.94 44.62
CA GLY A 154 4.27 13.77 45.02
C GLY A 154 4.03 12.39 45.65
N LEU A 155 4.56 11.33 45.05
CA LEU A 155 4.48 9.97 45.60
C LEU A 155 5.20 9.85 46.94
N ILE A 156 6.42 10.39 47.08
CA ILE A 156 7.13 10.41 48.37
C ILE A 156 6.29 11.10 49.44
N ARG A 157 5.69 12.26 49.13
CA ARG A 157 4.83 12.99 50.07
C ARG A 157 3.63 12.14 50.51
N LEU A 158 2.94 11.50 49.57
CA LEU A 158 1.79 10.64 49.87
C LEU A 158 2.19 9.41 50.71
N THR A 159 3.34 8.79 50.41
CA THR A 159 3.85 7.65 51.18
C THR A 159 4.19 8.06 52.61
N VAL A 160 4.86 9.20 52.81
CA VAL A 160 5.20 9.72 54.15
C VAL A 160 3.94 10.05 54.95
N GLN A 161 2.88 10.51 54.29
CA GLN A 161 1.60 10.82 54.93
C GLN A 161 0.71 9.59 55.17
N ASN A 162 1.16 8.39 54.75
CA ASN A 162 0.37 7.16 54.78
C ASN A 162 -1.04 7.38 54.18
N ALA A 163 -1.06 8.04 53.02
CA ALA A 163 -2.28 8.52 52.40
C ALA A 163 -3.23 7.36 52.05
N SER A 164 -4.54 7.59 52.15
CA SER A 164 -5.53 6.56 51.85
C SER A 164 -5.62 6.26 50.36
N GLU A 165 -6.00 5.03 50.00
CA GLU A 165 -6.25 4.59 48.62
C GLU A 165 -6.95 5.64 47.71
N PRO A 166 -8.08 6.28 48.10
CA PRO A 166 -8.75 7.25 47.23
C PRO A 166 -7.91 8.48 46.90
N THR A 167 -7.02 8.90 47.80
CA THR A 167 -6.11 10.03 47.55
C THR A 167 -5.03 9.66 46.54
N LEU A 168 -4.51 8.43 46.59
CA LEU A 168 -3.56 7.92 45.61
C LEU A 168 -4.19 7.83 44.21
N PHE A 169 -5.42 7.31 44.11
CA PHE A 169 -6.15 7.24 42.84
C PHE A 169 -6.38 8.63 42.23
N SER A 170 -6.77 9.61 43.06
CA SER A 170 -6.97 10.98 42.62
C SER A 170 -5.67 11.61 42.09
N PHE A 171 -4.55 11.35 42.78
CA PHE A 171 -3.22 11.78 42.34
C PHE A 171 -2.83 11.18 40.99
N LEU A 172 -2.93 9.85 40.85
CA LEU A 172 -2.63 9.15 39.59
C LEU A 172 -3.53 9.62 38.44
N GLY A 173 -4.81 9.86 38.70
CA GLY A 173 -5.74 10.45 37.73
C GLY A 173 -5.28 11.82 37.24
N GLY A 174 -4.83 12.69 38.15
CA GLY A 174 -4.24 13.99 37.80
C GLY A 174 -3.00 13.87 36.93
N VAL A 175 -2.08 12.95 37.25
CA VAL A 175 -0.87 12.68 36.46
C VAL A 175 -1.21 12.23 35.04
N SER A 176 -2.22 11.37 34.89
CA SER A 176 -2.69 10.91 33.58
C SER A 176 -3.22 12.06 32.72
N LEU A 177 -4.03 12.95 33.30
CA LEU A 177 -4.52 14.14 32.61
C LEU A 177 -3.39 15.07 32.18
N ILE A 178 -2.41 15.31 33.05
CA ILE A 178 -1.23 16.12 32.72
C ILE A 178 -0.48 15.50 31.53
N SER A 179 -0.22 14.19 31.57
CA SER A 179 0.43 13.48 30.46
C SER A 179 -0.32 13.66 29.14
N LEU A 180 -1.64 13.50 29.14
CA LEU A 180 -2.48 13.71 27.96
C LEU A 180 -2.33 15.13 27.38
N THR A 181 -2.32 16.15 28.24
CA THR A 181 -2.12 17.54 27.81
C THR A 181 -0.73 17.79 27.22
N LEU A 182 0.32 17.15 27.76
CA LEU A 182 1.68 17.28 27.25
C LEU A 182 1.81 16.71 25.83
N PHE A 183 1.16 15.57 25.55
CA PHE A 183 1.13 15.02 24.18
C PHE A 183 0.40 15.96 23.21
N LEU A 184 -0.77 16.48 23.57
CA LEU A 184 -1.47 17.48 22.74
C LEU A 184 -0.59 18.71 22.49
N LEU A 185 0.06 19.22 23.53
CA LEU A 185 0.90 20.41 23.45
C LEU A 185 2.16 20.18 22.63
N SER A 186 2.75 18.98 22.65
CA SER A 186 3.89 18.63 21.82
C SER A 186 3.57 18.67 20.32
N GLY A 187 2.40 18.15 19.94
CA GLY A 187 1.91 18.23 18.56
C GLY A 187 1.56 19.67 18.15
N PHE A 188 0.99 20.44 19.09
CA PHE A 188 0.74 21.86 18.89
C PHE A 188 2.03 22.62 18.61
N ILE A 189 3.05 22.44 19.45
CA ILE A 189 4.36 23.10 19.30
C ILE A 189 5.04 22.70 18.00
N SER A 190 4.93 21.42 17.60
CA SER A 190 5.48 20.97 16.32
C SER A 190 4.89 21.73 15.14
N ALA A 191 3.56 21.86 15.05
CA ALA A 191 2.90 22.59 13.98
C ALA A 191 3.06 24.12 14.10
N ALA A 192 3.15 24.64 15.32
CA ALA A 192 3.42 26.06 15.58
C ALA A 192 4.82 26.45 15.09
N ALA A 193 5.85 25.66 15.39
CA ALA A 193 7.23 25.93 14.98
C ALA A 193 7.40 26.02 13.45
N MET A 194 6.58 25.29 12.69
CA MET A 194 6.65 25.25 11.22
C MET A 194 6.09 26.48 10.50
N GLY A 195 5.24 27.29 11.15
CA GLY A 195 4.58 28.40 10.44
C GLY A 195 3.49 27.99 9.43
N THR A 196 3.19 26.69 9.26
CA THR A 196 2.23 26.23 8.24
C THR A 196 0.78 26.66 8.51
N ARG A 197 0.06 26.96 7.43
CA ARG A 197 -1.41 27.19 7.44
C ARG A 197 -2.21 25.99 6.93
N SER A 198 -1.54 24.92 6.51
CA SER A 198 -2.18 23.73 5.98
C SER A 198 -2.53 22.76 7.11
N TYR A 199 -3.81 22.36 7.20
CA TYR A 199 -4.25 21.39 8.21
C TYR A 199 -3.59 20.03 8.03
N THR A 200 -3.29 19.63 6.79
CA THR A 200 -2.64 18.35 6.50
C THR A 200 -1.21 18.35 7.01
N GLU A 201 -0.45 19.42 6.79
CA GLU A 201 0.92 19.56 7.28
C GLU A 201 0.97 19.58 8.82
N GLY A 202 0.11 20.37 9.46
CA GLY A 202 0.05 20.40 10.93
C GLY A 202 -0.29 19.05 11.54
N THR A 203 -1.26 18.34 10.96
CA THR A 203 -1.68 17.02 11.47
C THR A 203 -0.62 15.95 11.23
N VAL A 204 0.00 15.91 10.04
CA VAL A 204 1.03 14.92 9.69
C VAL A 204 2.28 15.09 10.55
N ASN A 205 2.76 16.33 10.73
CA ASN A 205 3.94 16.59 11.56
C ASN A 205 3.66 16.35 13.04
N GLY A 206 2.49 16.78 13.53
CA GLY A 206 2.04 16.46 14.87
C GLY A 206 2.00 14.94 15.12
N ALA A 207 1.37 14.17 14.23
CA ALA A 207 1.28 12.72 14.35
C ALA A 207 2.65 12.03 14.30
N LEU A 208 3.59 12.56 13.51
CA LEU A 208 4.94 12.02 13.42
C LEU A 208 5.68 12.11 14.76
N VAL A 209 5.48 13.19 15.55
CA VAL A 209 6.02 13.30 16.92
C VAL A 209 5.54 12.11 17.77
N GLY A 210 4.23 11.84 17.78
CA GLY A 210 3.65 10.73 18.55
C GLY A 210 4.18 9.36 18.12
N ILE A 211 4.29 9.11 16.81
CA ILE A 211 4.81 7.85 16.28
C ILE A 211 6.28 7.66 16.66
N CYS A 212 7.13 8.69 16.52
CA CYS A 212 8.53 8.61 16.91
C CYS A 212 8.70 8.28 18.40
N ILE A 213 7.92 8.93 19.27
CA ILE A 213 7.94 8.66 20.71
C ILE A 213 7.41 7.25 21.02
N ALA A 214 6.36 6.80 20.34
CA ALA A 214 5.82 5.45 20.51
C ALA A 214 6.87 4.37 20.24
N VAL A 215 7.69 4.54 19.19
CA VAL A 215 8.78 3.63 18.85
C VAL A 215 9.83 3.61 19.95
N VAL A 216 10.27 4.78 20.44
CA VAL A 216 11.28 4.87 21.51
C VAL A 216 10.78 4.21 22.80
N ILE A 217 9.53 4.49 23.20
CA ILE A 217 8.90 3.87 24.37
C ILE A 217 8.71 2.36 24.16
N SER A 218 8.47 1.90 22.94
CA SER A 218 8.32 0.46 22.70
C SER A 218 9.65 -0.29 22.73
N ILE A 219 10.77 0.38 22.47
CA ILE A 219 12.09 -0.25 22.51
C ILE A 219 12.61 -0.35 23.94
N ILE A 220 12.56 0.72 24.73
CA ILE A 220 13.23 0.77 26.05
C ILE A 220 12.55 -0.14 27.08
N PRO A 221 11.32 0.14 27.55
CA PRO A 221 10.59 -0.78 28.42
C PRO A 221 10.04 -1.99 27.68
N GLY A 222 9.68 -1.87 26.40
CA GLY A 222 9.10 -2.99 25.65
C GLY A 222 10.09 -4.12 25.34
N GLY A 223 11.41 -3.87 25.38
CA GLY A 223 12.43 -4.93 25.31
C GLY A 223 12.26 -5.99 26.41
N PHE A 224 11.83 -5.59 27.61
CA PHE A 224 11.49 -6.53 28.68
C PHE A 224 10.28 -7.38 28.32
N ILE A 225 9.22 -6.76 27.79
CA ILE A 225 8.01 -7.49 27.37
C ILE A 225 8.34 -8.49 26.26
N LEU A 226 9.17 -8.08 25.30
CA LEU A 226 9.64 -8.96 24.23
C LEU A 226 10.40 -10.16 24.78
N ALA A 227 11.26 -9.97 25.79
CA ALA A 227 12.05 -11.03 26.40
C ALA A 227 11.22 -12.01 27.24
N TYR A 228 10.24 -11.52 28.00
CA TYR A 228 9.51 -12.34 28.98
C TYR A 228 8.15 -12.85 28.50
N VAL A 229 7.43 -12.05 27.71
CA VAL A 229 6.07 -12.37 27.26
C VAL A 229 6.05 -12.79 25.79
N GLY A 230 6.98 -12.26 25.00
CA GLY A 230 7.18 -12.62 23.59
C GLY A 230 6.79 -11.51 22.60
N ILE A 231 6.87 -11.84 21.31
CA ILE A 231 6.79 -10.85 20.23
C ILE A 231 5.38 -10.32 19.95
N LEU A 232 4.34 -11.13 20.14
CA LEU A 232 2.96 -10.72 19.83
C LEU A 232 2.47 -9.58 20.75
N PRO A 233 2.62 -9.65 22.09
CA PRO A 233 2.25 -8.54 22.97
C PRO A 233 3.07 -7.28 22.73
N TRP A 234 4.37 -7.44 22.45
CA TRP A 234 5.24 -6.32 22.13
C TRP A 234 4.80 -5.59 20.84
N LEU A 235 4.49 -6.32 19.77
CA LEU A 235 3.95 -5.74 18.54
C LEU A 235 2.61 -5.04 18.75
N ALA A 236 1.74 -5.60 19.59
CA ALA A 236 0.46 -4.98 19.93
C ALA A 236 0.66 -3.62 20.63
N ILE A 237 1.62 -3.53 21.55
CA ILE A 237 1.97 -2.27 22.24
C ILE A 237 2.57 -1.26 21.25
N LEU A 238 3.49 -1.71 20.38
CA LEU A 238 4.11 -0.85 19.38
C LEU A 238 3.08 -0.26 18.41
N ILE A 239 2.22 -1.09 17.83
CA ILE A 239 1.22 -0.66 16.85
C ILE A 239 0.15 0.19 17.53
N GLY A 240 -0.40 -0.29 18.66
CA GLY A 240 -1.42 0.43 19.42
C GLY A 240 -0.93 1.78 19.93
N GLY A 241 0.29 1.82 20.49
CA GLY A 241 0.94 3.05 20.93
C GLY A 241 1.19 4.03 19.79
N SER A 242 1.67 3.55 18.65
CA SER A 242 1.92 4.40 17.47
C SER A 242 0.64 5.06 16.96
N ILE A 243 -0.46 4.30 16.89
CA ILE A 243 -1.77 4.83 16.49
C ILE A 243 -2.29 5.83 17.52
N MET A 244 -2.31 5.45 18.81
CA MET A 244 -2.88 6.27 19.86
C MET A 244 -2.11 7.58 20.06
N TYR A 245 -0.79 7.52 20.20
CA TYR A 245 0.04 8.71 20.36
C TYR A 245 0.08 9.56 19.08
N GLY A 246 0.06 8.92 17.90
CA GLY A 246 -0.04 9.62 16.62
C GLY A 246 -1.34 10.42 16.48
N ILE A 247 -2.49 9.85 16.86
CA ILE A 247 -3.77 10.57 16.85
C ILE A 247 -3.75 11.73 17.84
N LEU A 248 -3.26 11.50 19.07
CA LEU A 248 -3.25 12.50 20.13
C LEU A 248 -2.38 13.71 19.77
N THR A 249 -1.15 13.47 19.34
CA THR A 249 -0.23 14.53 18.90
C THR A 249 -0.67 15.17 17.58
N GLY A 250 -1.23 14.40 16.65
CA GLY A 250 -1.85 14.91 15.43
C GLY A 250 -3.01 15.87 15.69
N ALA A 251 -3.85 15.58 16.70
CA ALA A 251 -4.91 16.48 17.14
C ALA A 251 -4.34 17.81 17.68
N GLY A 252 -3.24 17.76 18.43
CA GLY A 252 -2.49 18.95 18.85
C GLY A 252 -2.04 19.81 17.66
N GLY A 253 -1.48 19.18 16.63
CA GLY A 253 -1.06 19.86 15.40
C GLY A 253 -2.24 20.48 14.64
N LEU A 254 -3.39 19.80 14.57
CA LEU A 254 -4.62 20.32 14.00
C LEU A 254 -5.11 21.57 14.74
N ILE A 255 -5.11 21.53 16.08
CA ILE A 255 -5.49 22.66 16.93
C ILE A 255 -4.58 23.87 16.68
N ALA A 256 -3.27 23.67 16.57
CA ALA A 256 -2.32 24.76 16.28
C ALA A 256 -2.65 25.48 14.97
N VAL A 257 -2.90 24.74 13.89
CA VAL A 257 -3.27 25.32 12.60
C VAL A 257 -4.62 26.04 12.68
N ALA A 258 -5.59 25.47 13.40
CA ALA A 258 -6.90 26.09 13.60
C ALA A 258 -6.80 27.43 14.34
N VAL A 259 -6.02 27.47 15.43
CA VAL A 259 -5.77 28.68 16.21
C VAL A 259 -5.08 29.73 15.34
N ARG A 260 -3.97 29.39 14.67
CA ARG A 260 -3.24 30.30 13.77
C ARG A 260 -4.14 30.92 12.71
N LYS A 261 -5.02 30.11 12.09
CA LYS A 261 -5.93 30.59 11.06
C LYS A 261 -6.97 31.57 11.59
N HIS A 262 -7.41 31.40 12.83
CA HIS A 262 -8.45 32.24 13.45
C HIS A 262 -7.88 33.50 14.12
N THR A 263 -6.70 33.43 14.71
CA THR A 263 -6.07 34.57 15.41
C THR A 263 -5.15 35.39 14.52
N GLY A 264 -4.59 34.79 13.44
CA GLY A 264 -3.53 35.40 12.64
C GLY A 264 -2.21 35.58 13.40
N ILE A 265 -2.14 35.08 14.63
CA ILE A 265 -0.99 35.14 15.54
C ILE A 265 -0.49 33.71 15.68
N ILE A 266 0.85 33.53 15.67
CA ILE A 266 1.62 32.28 15.57
C ILE A 266 1.99 31.94 14.13
#